data_AF-B3VVR0-F1
#
_entry.id   AF-B3VVR0-F1
#
_cell.length_a   1.000
_cell.length_b   1.000
_cell.length_c   1.000
_cell.angle_alpha   90.00
_cell.angle_beta   90.00
_cell.angle_gamma   90.00
#
_symmetry.space_group_name_H-M   'P 1'
#
loop_
_entity.id
_entity.type
_entity.pdbx_description
1 polymer ?
#
loop_
_entity_poly.entity_id
_entity_poly.type
_entity_poly.pdbx_seq_one_letter_code
_entity_poly.pdbx_strand_id
1 'polypeptide(L)'
;LLLLPFFLTTLLLYCQPISTVASPDPTFSPSNGTDYIRSGCGATLYPEICYASLARYASAVQNSPGRLARVAIKVSLLRTSHMAAYVSNLSRQSDFGADNRAAAALHDCFSTLGDAVDEIRGSLKQMRQVGAAGPSTESFQFQMGNVQTWMSAALTDEDTCTDGFEDVGDGEV
;
A
#
# COMPACT_ATOMS: atom_id res chain seq x y z
N LEU A 1 -19.23 -59.58 -41.43
CA LEU A 1 -18.13 -59.92 -40.49
C LEU A 1 -16.80 -59.29 -40.94
N LEU A 2 -16.79 -57.99 -41.30
CA LEU A 2 -15.60 -57.27 -41.80
C LEU A 2 -15.55 -55.78 -41.38
N LEU A 3 -16.27 -55.37 -40.32
CA LEU A 3 -16.27 -53.97 -39.83
C LEU A 3 -15.54 -53.78 -38.49
N LEU A 4 -15.00 -54.86 -37.92
CA LEU A 4 -14.21 -54.82 -36.69
C LEU A 4 -12.73 -54.37 -36.84
N PRO A 5 -12.06 -54.40 -38.01
CA PRO A 5 -10.64 -54.02 -38.06
C PRO A 5 -10.40 -52.51 -38.19
N PHE A 6 -11.41 -51.72 -38.57
CA PHE A 6 -11.23 -50.27 -38.83
C PHE A 6 -11.27 -49.40 -37.57
N PHE A 7 -11.88 -49.89 -36.48
CA PHE A 7 -11.98 -49.16 -35.21
C PHE A 7 -10.74 -49.30 -34.32
N LEU A 8 -9.88 -50.31 -34.53
CA LEU A 8 -8.66 -50.47 -33.74
C LEU A 8 -7.52 -49.55 -34.18
N THR A 9 -7.49 -49.16 -35.46
CA THR A 9 -6.42 -48.33 -36.02
C THR A 9 -6.55 -46.84 -35.69
N THR A 10 -7.76 -46.35 -35.39
CA THR A 10 -7.99 -44.96 -34.98
C THR A 10 -7.65 -44.69 -33.50
N LEU A 11 -7.67 -45.72 -32.64
CA LEU A 11 -7.36 -45.57 -31.21
C LEU A 11 -5.85 -45.42 -30.94
N LEU A 12 -4.99 -45.99 -31.80
CA LEU A 12 -3.54 -45.96 -31.62
C LEU A 12 -2.87 -44.64 -32.06
N LEU A 13 -3.58 -43.78 -32.80
CA LEU A 13 -3.11 -42.43 -33.17
C LEU A 13 -3.34 -41.38 -32.07
N TYR A 14 -4.08 -41.71 -31.00
CA TYR A 14 -4.38 -40.80 -29.89
C TYR A 14 -3.48 -40.98 -28.66
N CYS A 15 -2.59 -41.98 -28.63
CA CYS A 15 -1.62 -42.19 -27.56
C CYS A 15 -0.23 -41.62 -27.90
N GLN A 16 -0.17 -40.35 -28.33
CA GLN A 16 1.10 -39.63 -28.25
C GLN A 16 1.31 -39.18 -26.80
N PRO A 17 2.47 -39.43 -26.17
CA PRO A 17 2.78 -38.85 -24.88
C PRO A 17 2.85 -37.33 -25.05
N ILE A 18 1.97 -36.61 -24.36
CA ILE A 18 2.09 -35.15 -24.23
C ILE A 18 3.44 -34.90 -23.57
N SER A 19 4.40 -34.39 -24.33
CA SER A 19 5.59 -33.80 -23.75
C SER A 19 5.12 -32.60 -22.95
N THR A 20 5.14 -32.72 -21.62
CA THR A 20 5.00 -31.58 -20.72
C THR A 20 6.18 -30.67 -20.97
N VAL A 21 6.02 -29.70 -21.87
CA VAL A 21 6.88 -28.52 -21.87
C VAL A 21 6.59 -27.86 -20.54
N ALA A 22 7.54 -27.99 -19.61
CA ALA A 22 7.54 -27.18 -18.41
C ALA A 22 7.60 -25.72 -18.89
N SER A 23 6.46 -25.03 -18.86
CA SER A 23 6.44 -23.59 -18.96
C SER A 23 7.41 -23.08 -17.89
N PRO A 24 8.40 -22.23 -18.24
CA PRO A 24 9.15 -21.56 -17.21
C PRO A 24 8.13 -20.83 -16.35
N ASP A 25 8.05 -21.23 -15.08
CA ASP A 25 7.40 -20.47 -14.02
C ASP A 25 7.82 -19.01 -14.24
N PRO A 26 6.91 -18.01 -14.30
CA PRO A 26 7.30 -16.64 -14.61
C PRO A 26 8.27 -16.18 -13.53
N THR A 27 9.56 -16.31 -13.82
CA THR A 27 10.63 -15.92 -12.92
C THR A 27 10.48 -14.42 -12.74
N PHE A 28 10.13 -14.01 -11.51
CA PHE A 28 10.03 -12.61 -11.15
C PHE A 28 11.38 -11.95 -11.44
N SER A 29 11.44 -11.16 -12.53
CA SER A 29 12.60 -10.33 -12.81
C SER A 29 12.54 -9.10 -11.91
N PRO A 30 13.58 -8.82 -11.11
CA PRO A 30 13.63 -7.62 -10.28
C PRO A 30 13.38 -6.33 -11.07
N SER A 31 13.88 -6.25 -12.33
CA SER A 31 13.65 -5.09 -13.22
C SER A 31 12.16 -4.89 -13.53
N ASN A 32 11.46 -5.97 -13.90
CA ASN A 32 10.03 -5.94 -14.18
C ASN A 32 9.23 -5.52 -12.92
N GLY A 33 9.63 -5.98 -11.75
CA GLY A 33 9.01 -5.60 -10.48
C GLY A 33 9.14 -4.11 -10.15
N THR A 34 10.33 -3.54 -10.35
CA THR A 34 10.54 -2.10 -10.13
C THR A 34 9.84 -1.25 -11.19
N ASP A 35 9.78 -1.70 -12.45
CA ASP A 35 9.07 -1.01 -13.53
C ASP A 35 7.55 -0.98 -13.26
N TYR A 36 6.98 -2.08 -12.74
CA TYR A 36 5.59 -2.11 -12.31
C TYR A 36 5.31 -1.08 -11.20
N ILE A 37 6.19 -0.99 -10.20
CA ILE A 37 6.08 0.03 -9.13
C ILE A 37 6.17 1.44 -9.72
N ARG A 38 7.12 1.68 -10.63
CA ARG A 38 7.28 2.98 -11.30
C ARG A 38 6.01 3.38 -12.05
N SER A 39 5.42 2.46 -12.80
CA SER A 39 4.14 2.72 -13.48
C SER A 39 3.01 3.04 -12.50
N GLY A 40 2.90 2.31 -11.39
CA GLY A 40 1.89 2.59 -10.36
C GLY A 40 2.08 3.95 -9.69
N CYS A 41 3.34 4.32 -9.41
CA CYS A 41 3.68 5.62 -8.85
C CYS A 41 3.43 6.79 -9.81
N GLY A 42 3.35 6.55 -11.12
CA GLY A 42 3.01 7.60 -12.10
C GLY A 42 1.63 8.23 -11.91
N ALA A 43 0.73 7.59 -11.14
CA ALA A 43 -0.59 8.09 -10.81
C ALA A 43 -0.64 8.92 -9.51
N THR A 44 0.48 9.09 -8.80
CA THR A 44 0.52 9.84 -7.54
C THR A 44 0.99 11.28 -7.75
N LEU A 45 0.70 12.16 -6.78
CA LEU A 45 1.16 13.55 -6.80
C LEU A 45 2.70 13.66 -6.73
N TYR A 46 3.35 12.71 -6.06
CA TYR A 46 4.80 12.67 -5.89
C TYR A 46 5.41 11.35 -6.42
N PRO A 47 5.55 11.18 -7.75
CA PRO A 47 5.96 9.91 -8.35
C PRO A 47 7.34 9.42 -7.90
N GLU A 48 8.32 10.33 -7.81
CA GLU A 48 9.69 9.95 -7.44
C GLU A 48 9.80 9.56 -5.96
N ILE A 49 9.09 10.25 -5.05
CA ILE A 49 9.02 9.88 -3.63
C ILE A 49 8.33 8.52 -3.48
N CYS A 50 7.23 8.29 -4.20
CA CYS A 50 6.55 7.00 -4.24
C CYS A 50 7.50 5.88 -4.70
N TYR A 51 8.18 6.08 -5.83
CA TYR A 51 9.09 5.06 -6.37
C TYR A 51 10.25 4.78 -5.41
N ALA A 52 10.93 5.81 -4.92
CA ALA A 52 12.04 5.67 -3.98
C ALA A 52 11.63 4.95 -2.69
N SER A 53 10.41 5.20 -2.22
CA SER A 53 9.85 4.55 -1.03
C SER A 53 9.49 3.09 -1.26
N LEU A 54 9.05 2.71 -2.47
CA LEU A 54 8.45 1.41 -2.74
C LEU A 54 9.34 0.44 -3.52
N ALA A 55 10.32 0.92 -4.31
CA ALA A 55 11.11 0.09 -5.23
C ALA A 55 11.79 -1.11 -4.54
N ARG A 56 12.28 -0.93 -3.31
CA ARG A 56 12.89 -2.01 -2.50
C ARG A 56 11.94 -3.16 -2.14
N TYR A 57 10.63 -2.97 -2.33
CA TYR A 57 9.59 -3.95 -2.02
C TYR A 57 9.06 -4.67 -3.26
N ALA A 58 9.70 -4.52 -4.43
CA ALA A 58 9.28 -5.15 -5.68
C ALA A 58 8.96 -6.66 -5.53
N SER A 59 9.79 -7.41 -4.80
CA SER A 59 9.59 -8.85 -4.54
C SER A 59 8.36 -9.16 -3.68
N ALA A 60 7.93 -8.24 -2.82
CA ALA A 60 6.70 -8.36 -2.04
C ALA A 60 5.46 -7.97 -2.86
N VAL A 61 5.60 -7.01 -3.77
CA VAL A 61 4.53 -6.53 -4.65
C VAL A 61 4.16 -7.57 -5.70
N GLN A 62 5.14 -8.24 -6.32
CA GLN A 62 4.92 -9.28 -7.35
C GLN A 62 3.93 -8.84 -8.43
N ASN A 63 4.08 -7.62 -8.94
CA ASN A 63 3.23 -7.03 -9.99
C ASN A 63 1.72 -7.08 -9.69
N SER A 64 1.33 -7.09 -8.41
CA SER A 64 -0.07 -7.14 -7.99
C SER A 64 -0.53 -5.79 -7.43
N PRO A 65 -1.65 -5.22 -7.92
CA PRO A 65 -2.11 -3.90 -7.47
C PRO A 65 -2.53 -3.92 -5.99
N GLY A 66 -3.21 -5.00 -5.55
CA GLY A 66 -3.59 -5.15 -4.14
C GLY A 66 -2.39 -5.34 -3.22
N ARG A 67 -1.31 -5.99 -3.68
CA ARG A 67 -0.06 -6.08 -2.91
C ARG A 67 0.69 -4.75 -2.89
N LEU A 68 0.73 -4.03 -4.01
CA LEU A 68 1.30 -2.69 -4.09
C LEU A 68 0.63 -1.74 -3.08
N ALA A 69 -0.71 -1.67 -3.11
CA ALA A 69 -1.48 -0.86 -2.17
C ALA A 69 -1.21 -1.25 -0.72
N ARG A 70 -1.19 -2.55 -0.39
CA ARG A 70 -0.90 -3.02 0.97
C ARG A 70 0.52 -2.66 1.44
N VAL A 71 1.51 -2.75 0.55
CA VAL A 71 2.89 -2.35 0.85
C VAL A 71 2.96 -0.85 1.06
N ALA A 72 2.31 -0.05 0.19
CA ALA A 72 2.27 1.40 0.33
C ALA A 72 1.66 1.83 1.67
N ILE A 73 0.48 1.32 2.01
CA ILE A 73 -0.18 1.59 3.30
C ILE A 73 0.73 1.19 4.48
N LYS A 74 1.43 0.06 4.39
CA LYS A 74 2.37 -0.37 5.45
C LYS A 74 3.57 0.59 5.59
N VAL A 75 4.10 1.09 4.47
CA VAL A 75 5.20 2.07 4.47
C VAL A 75 4.72 3.40 5.05
N SER A 76 3.54 3.88 4.66
CA SER A 76 2.91 5.07 5.24
C SER A 76 2.73 4.90 6.75
N LEU A 77 2.16 3.78 7.21
CA LEU A 77 1.97 3.52 8.63
C LEU A 77 3.27 3.62 9.43
N LEU A 78 4.35 3.03 8.91
CA LEU A 78 5.66 3.08 9.54
C LEU A 78 6.17 4.53 9.65
N ARG A 79 6.03 5.32 8.57
CA ARG A 79 6.49 6.71 8.50
C ARG A 79 5.69 7.61 9.43
N THR A 80 4.36 7.55 9.36
CA THR A 80 3.47 8.36 10.21
C THR A 80 3.63 8.00 11.68
N SER A 81 3.78 6.71 12.03
CA SER A 81 4.05 6.30 13.42
C SER A 81 5.37 6.86 13.95
N HIS A 82 6.42 6.88 13.10
CA HIS A 82 7.70 7.49 13.47
C HIS A 82 7.57 9.01 13.63
N MET A 83 6.83 9.67 12.75
CA MET A 83 6.57 11.11 12.85
C MET A 83 5.80 11.45 14.11
N ALA A 84 4.72 10.73 14.42
CA ALA A 84 3.95 10.90 15.66
C ALA A 84 4.83 10.77 16.91
N ALA A 85 5.73 9.78 16.94
CA ALA A 85 6.67 9.62 18.04
C ALA A 85 7.68 10.77 18.14
N TYR A 86 8.16 11.27 17.00
CA TYR A 86 9.06 12.42 16.93
C TYR A 86 8.38 13.69 17.44
N VAL A 87 7.19 14.01 16.93
CA VAL A 87 6.41 15.17 17.34
C VAL A 87 5.98 15.06 18.81
N SER A 88 5.65 13.87 19.31
CA SER A 88 5.39 13.66 20.75
C SER A 88 6.58 14.02 21.64
N ASN A 89 7.80 13.78 21.17
CA ASN A 89 9.00 14.18 21.91
C ASN A 89 9.21 15.70 21.86
N LEU A 90 8.94 16.33 20.71
CA LEU A 90 9.00 17.78 20.56
C LEU A 90 7.94 18.49 21.41
N SER A 91 6.70 18.00 21.45
CA SER A 91 5.63 18.59 22.26
C SER A 91 5.99 18.61 23.74
N ARG A 92 6.53 17.50 24.26
CA ARG A 92 7.03 17.42 25.66
C ARG A 92 8.18 18.38 25.95
N GLN A 93 9.05 18.64 24.98
CA GLN A 93 10.14 19.61 25.16
C GLN A 93 9.61 21.05 25.12
N SER A 94 8.62 21.31 24.26
CA SER A 94 8.00 22.62 24.11
C SER A 94 7.22 23.07 25.34
N ASP A 95 6.76 22.13 26.19
CA ASP A 95 6.10 22.43 27.47
C ASP A 95 6.98 23.27 28.44
N PHE A 96 8.30 23.27 28.23
CA PHE A 96 9.26 24.06 29.00
C PHE A 96 9.76 25.31 28.24
N GLY A 97 9.30 25.51 27.00
CA GLY A 97 9.67 26.64 26.16
C GLY A 97 8.88 27.91 26.48
N ALA A 98 9.32 29.04 25.93
CA ALA A 98 8.63 30.32 26.06
C ALA A 98 7.55 30.54 24.99
N ASP A 99 7.61 29.81 23.86
CA ASP A 99 6.67 29.93 22.77
C ASP A 99 5.46 29.01 22.97
N ASN A 100 4.44 29.56 23.63
CA ASN A 100 3.18 28.86 23.87
C ASN A 100 2.45 28.49 22.57
N ARG A 101 2.65 29.25 21.48
CA ARG A 101 1.97 28.99 20.21
C ARG A 101 2.60 27.81 19.50
N ALA A 102 3.93 27.75 19.46
CA ALA A 102 4.65 26.57 18.97
C ALA A 102 4.31 25.32 19.80
N ALA A 103 4.21 25.45 21.13
CA ALA A 103 3.82 24.34 22.00
C ALA A 103 2.40 23.82 21.68
N ALA A 104 1.43 24.72 21.51
CA ALA A 104 0.07 24.35 21.13
C ALA A 104 0.04 23.63 19.76
N ALA A 105 0.71 24.19 18.74
CA ALA A 105 0.80 23.57 17.42
C ALA A 105 1.44 22.16 17.46
N LEU A 106 2.45 21.96 18.30
CA LEU A 106 3.07 20.63 18.48
C LEU A 106 2.13 19.62 19.14
N HIS A 107 1.32 20.03 20.11
CA HIS A 107 0.32 19.15 20.73
C HIS A 107 -0.80 18.81 19.75
N ASP A 108 -1.31 19.79 19.00
CA ASP A 108 -2.34 19.58 17.98
C ASP A 108 -1.82 18.67 16.86
N CYS A 109 -0.59 18.89 16.39
CA CYS A 109 0.06 18.02 15.41
C CYS A 109 0.27 16.60 15.96
N PHE A 110 0.65 16.44 17.24
CA PHE A 110 0.76 15.11 17.83
C PHE A 110 -0.59 14.37 17.85
N SER A 111 -1.69 15.08 18.15
CA SER A 111 -3.04 14.52 18.15
C SER A 111 -3.45 14.06 16.75
N THR A 112 -3.37 14.95 15.76
CA THR A 112 -3.76 14.65 14.37
C THR A 112 -2.91 13.55 13.74
N LEU A 113 -1.60 13.52 13.98
CA LEU A 113 -0.76 12.38 13.56
C LEU A 113 -1.14 11.06 14.25
N GLY A 114 -1.69 11.13 15.47
CA GLY A 114 -2.26 9.98 16.17
C GLY A 114 -3.49 9.42 15.44
N ASP A 115 -4.40 10.29 15.04
CA ASP A 115 -5.60 9.95 14.26
C ASP A 115 -5.20 9.35 12.89
N ALA A 116 -4.29 10.01 12.17
CA ALA A 116 -3.74 9.50 10.91
C ALA A 116 -3.16 8.08 11.04
N VAL A 117 -2.44 7.80 12.13
CA VAL A 117 -1.89 6.45 12.39
C VAL A 117 -3.01 5.41 12.52
N ASP A 118 -4.09 5.73 13.22
CA ASP A 118 -5.19 4.80 13.45
C ASP A 118 -6.03 4.57 12.19
N GLU A 119 -6.20 5.59 11.36
CA GLU A 119 -6.85 5.49 10.06
C GLU A 119 -6.05 4.65 9.06
N ILE A 120 -4.72 4.83 9.01
CA ILE A 120 -3.84 4.00 8.18
C ILE A 120 -3.85 2.54 8.71
N ARG A 121 -3.90 2.32 10.02
CA ARG A 121 -4.07 0.97 10.60
C ARG A 121 -5.39 0.35 10.19
N GLY A 122 -6.49 1.11 10.23
CA GLY A 122 -7.81 0.71 9.75
C GLY A 122 -7.77 0.28 8.28
N SER A 123 -7.15 1.09 7.43
CA SER A 123 -6.93 0.82 6.01
C SER A 123 -6.17 -0.48 5.79
N LEU A 124 -5.07 -0.68 6.54
CA LEU A 124 -4.28 -1.91 6.43
C LEU A 124 -5.06 -3.15 6.87
N LYS A 125 -5.89 -3.02 7.92
CA LYS A 125 -6.76 -4.10 8.41
C LYS A 125 -7.80 -4.46 7.36
N GLN A 126 -8.47 -3.47 6.77
CA GLN A 126 -9.46 -3.67 5.73
C GLN A 126 -8.84 -4.34 4.48
N MET A 127 -7.64 -3.91 4.06
CA MET A 127 -6.89 -4.52 2.95
C MET A 127 -6.48 -5.99 3.17
N ARG A 128 -6.50 -6.49 4.41
CA ARG A 128 -6.30 -7.92 4.72
C ARG A 128 -7.59 -8.72 4.62
N GLN A 129 -8.73 -8.05 4.72
CA GLN A 129 -10.07 -8.65 4.67
C GLN A 129 -10.68 -8.63 3.27
N VAL A 130 -10.09 -7.86 2.34
CA VAL A 130 -10.54 -7.80 0.94
C VAL A 130 -10.59 -9.20 0.33
N GLY A 131 -11.77 -9.60 -0.13
CA GLY A 131 -12.03 -10.92 -0.74
C GLY A 131 -12.26 -12.07 0.25
N ALA A 132 -12.16 -11.84 1.56
CA ALA A 132 -12.39 -12.89 2.56
C ALA A 132 -13.85 -13.34 2.65
N ALA A 133 -14.80 -12.48 2.27
CA ALA A 133 -16.23 -12.76 2.28
C ALA A 133 -16.76 -13.38 0.97
N GLY A 134 -15.88 -13.78 0.04
CA GLY A 134 -16.24 -14.31 -1.27
C GLY A 134 -16.26 -13.26 -2.40
N PRO A 135 -16.54 -13.69 -3.65
CA PRO A 135 -16.34 -12.88 -4.86
C PRO A 135 -17.53 -11.94 -5.15
N SER A 136 -17.93 -11.09 -4.20
CA SER A 136 -18.95 -10.06 -4.46
C SER A 136 -18.32 -8.70 -4.78
N THR A 137 -18.65 -8.16 -5.94
CA THR A 137 -18.18 -6.84 -6.40
C THR A 137 -18.59 -5.72 -5.45
N GLU A 138 -19.82 -5.77 -4.91
CA GLU A 138 -20.32 -4.78 -3.96
C GLU A 138 -19.52 -4.78 -2.65
N SER A 139 -19.19 -5.96 -2.12
CA SER A 139 -18.34 -6.07 -0.93
C SER A 139 -16.94 -5.53 -1.21
N PHE A 140 -16.35 -5.88 -2.35
CA PHE A 140 -15.05 -5.35 -2.75
C PHE A 140 -15.07 -3.81 -2.83
N GLN A 141 -16.07 -3.23 -3.49
CA GLN A 141 -16.20 -1.79 -3.63
C GLN A 141 -16.40 -1.09 -2.28
N PHE A 142 -17.25 -1.63 -1.42
CA PHE A 142 -17.47 -1.10 -0.07
C PHE A 142 -16.17 -1.12 0.77
N GLN A 143 -15.48 -2.25 0.77
CA GLN A 143 -14.23 -2.41 1.51
C GLN A 143 -13.12 -1.50 0.98
N MET A 144 -13.02 -1.35 -0.34
CA MET A 144 -12.05 -0.43 -0.95
C MET A 144 -12.44 1.04 -0.71
N GLY A 145 -13.74 1.35 -0.66
CA GLY A 145 -14.25 2.66 -0.26
C GLY A 145 -13.80 3.05 1.15
N ASN A 146 -13.90 2.12 2.11
CA ASN A 146 -13.39 2.36 3.48
C ASN A 146 -11.88 2.66 3.49
N VAL A 147 -11.10 1.89 2.72
CA VAL A 147 -9.65 2.11 2.60
C VAL A 147 -9.36 3.49 2.02
N GLN A 148 -10.07 3.90 0.97
CA GLN A 148 -9.89 5.23 0.37
C GLN A 148 -10.27 6.34 1.34
N THR A 149 -11.42 6.23 2.02
CA THR A 149 -11.86 7.22 3.00
C THR A 149 -10.83 7.42 4.12
N TRP A 150 -10.38 6.34 4.75
CA TRP A 150 -9.41 6.44 5.85
C TRP A 150 -8.02 6.88 5.38
N MET A 151 -7.57 6.50 4.19
CA MET A 151 -6.29 7.02 3.68
C MET A 151 -6.37 8.50 3.30
N SER A 152 -7.52 8.98 2.84
CA SER A 152 -7.73 10.41 2.56
C SER A 152 -7.83 11.24 3.84
N ALA A 153 -8.49 10.70 4.88
CA ALA A 153 -8.53 11.34 6.19
C ALA A 153 -7.12 11.46 6.79
N ALA A 154 -6.30 10.41 6.69
CA ALA A 154 -4.92 10.44 7.21
C ALA A 154 -4.03 11.49 6.51
N LEU A 155 -4.29 11.76 5.23
CA LEU A 155 -3.64 12.87 4.50
C LEU A 155 -4.13 14.24 5.00
N THR A 156 -5.43 14.35 5.28
CA THR A 156 -6.02 15.60 5.81
C THR A 156 -5.50 15.90 7.22
N ASP A 157 -5.29 14.88 8.04
CA ASP A 157 -4.67 15.00 9.36
C ASP A 157 -3.19 15.42 9.28
N GLU A 158 -2.43 14.89 8.30
CA GLU A 158 -1.06 15.34 8.02
C GLU A 158 -1.03 16.82 7.61
N ASP A 159 -1.91 17.23 6.69
CA ASP A 159 -2.04 18.62 6.25
C ASP A 159 -2.44 19.53 7.43
N THR A 160 -3.39 19.10 8.26
CA THR A 160 -3.84 19.85 9.46
C THR A 160 -2.70 20.03 10.47
N CYS A 161 -1.86 19.02 10.68
CA CYS A 161 -0.67 19.16 11.50
C CYS A 161 0.24 20.28 10.97
N THR A 162 0.51 20.33 9.66
CA THR A 162 1.39 21.33 9.07
C THR A 162 0.79 22.73 9.08
N ASP A 163 -0.51 22.84 8.79
CA ASP A 163 -1.25 24.12 8.77
C ASP A 163 -1.28 24.76 10.17
N GLY A 164 -1.24 23.95 11.24
CA GLY A 164 -1.15 24.40 12.62
C GLY A 164 0.07 25.28 12.93
N PHE A 165 1.11 25.24 12.08
CA PHE A 165 2.32 26.05 12.24
C PHE A 165 2.34 27.34 11.43
N GLU A 166 1.37 27.61 10.55
CA GLU A 166 1.40 28.79 9.65
C GLU A 166 1.50 30.14 10.38
N ASP A 167 0.97 30.20 11.61
CA ASP A 167 1.00 31.41 12.43
C ASP A 167 2.03 31.36 13.57
N VAL A 168 2.88 30.33 13.61
CA VAL A 168 4.02 30.24 14.55
C VAL A 168 5.18 31.05 13.97
N GLY A 169 5.73 31.98 14.76
CA GLY A 169 6.87 32.78 14.31
C GLY A 169 8.12 31.92 14.11
N ASP A 170 8.99 32.31 13.18
CA ASP A 170 10.29 31.68 13.03
C ASP A 170 11.06 31.75 14.37
N GLY A 171 11.53 30.60 14.86
CA GLY A 171 12.33 30.55 16.09
C GLY A 171 13.69 31.24 15.92
N GLU A 172 14.30 31.68 17.02
CA GLU A 172 15.72 32.04 17.02
C GLU A 172 16.56 30.76 16.80
N VAL A 173 17.25 30.68 15.66
CA VAL A 173 18.17 29.58 15.30
C VAL A 173 19.54 29.70 15.96
#